data_AF-A0A0C2BS28-F1
#
_entry.id   AF-A0A0C2BS28-F1
#
_cell.length_a   1.000
_cell.length_b   1.000
_cell.length_c   1.000
_cell.angle_alpha   90.00
_cell.angle_beta   90.00
_cell.angle_gamma   90.00
#
_symmetry.space_group_name_H-M   'P 1'
#
loop_
_entity.id
_entity.type
_entity.pdbx_description
1 polymer ?
#
loop_
_entity_poly.entity_id
_entity_poly.type
_entity_poly.pdbx_seq_one_letter_code
_entity_poly.pdbx_strand_id
1 'polypeptide(L)'
;MPPPKDLAQLRPFLGMINYYGAFIPQMRQIRAPLDALLKKNVPFNWSEDCQKAFDKAKDVLASPLLLTHFDPNIELIVAADASEYGIGAVILHRFADGTEKAISHVSRSLTATEKRYGQIEKEGLALVYAV
;
A
#
# COMPACT_ATOMS: atom_id res chain seq x y z
N MET A 1 10.69 14.78 -3.80
CA MET A 1 9.60 15.37 -4.61
C MET A 1 9.23 16.74 -4.06
N PRO A 2 9.27 17.80 -4.88
CA PRO A 2 8.89 19.16 -4.47
C PRO A 2 7.36 19.34 -4.37
N PRO A 3 6.87 20.35 -3.63
CA PRO A 3 5.44 20.68 -3.58
C PRO A 3 4.89 21.08 -4.96
N PRO A 4 3.70 20.59 -5.35
CA PRO A 4 3.00 21.01 -6.57
C PRO A 4 2.75 22.51 -6.60
N LYS A 5 3.00 23.13 -7.76
CA LYS A 5 2.76 24.58 -7.97
C LYS A 5 1.45 24.88 -8.69
N ASP A 6 0.80 23.87 -9.24
CA ASP A 6 -0.45 23.99 -9.98
C ASP A 6 -1.27 22.68 -9.93
N LEU A 7 -2.48 22.73 -10.49
CA LEU A 7 -3.39 21.58 -10.58
C LEU A 7 -2.86 20.47 -11.49
N ALA A 8 -2.01 20.78 -12.47
CA ALA A 8 -1.45 19.78 -13.38
C ALA A 8 -0.40 18.91 -12.66
N GLN A 9 0.35 19.47 -11.72
CA GLN A 9 1.31 18.78 -10.86
C GLN A 9 0.64 18.09 -9.67
N LEU A 10 -0.44 18.67 -9.13
CA LEU A 10 -1.14 18.11 -7.98
C LEU A 10 -1.90 16.81 -8.34
N ARG A 11 -2.52 16.74 -9.53
CA ARG A 11 -3.32 15.57 -9.95
C ARG A 11 -2.52 14.26 -10.01
N PRO A 12 -1.33 14.19 -10.63
CA PRO A 12 -0.49 12.98 -10.61
C PRO A 12 -0.11 12.55 -9.20
N PHE A 13 0.25 13.50 -8.34
CA PHE A 13 0.57 13.21 -6.94
C PHE A 13 -0.62 12.58 -6.19
N LEU A 14 -1.82 13.14 -6.36
CA LEU A 14 -3.04 12.57 -5.76
C LEU A 14 -3.41 11.22 -6.37
N GLY A 15 -3.12 10.99 -7.64
CA GLY A 15 -3.27 9.68 -8.30
C GLY A 15 -2.39 8.60 -7.65
N MET A 16 -1.12 8.92 -7.43
CA MET A 16 -0.17 8.05 -6.72
C MET A 16 -0.63 7.78 -5.27
N ILE A 17 -1.03 8.82 -4.54
CA ILE A 17 -1.61 8.64 -3.19
C ILE A 17 -2.84 7.74 -3.23
N ASN A 18 -3.69 7.83 -4.24
CA ASN A 18 -4.88 6.99 -4.33
C ASN A 18 -4.53 5.51 -4.49
N TYR A 19 -3.50 5.22 -5.28
CA TYR A 19 -3.04 3.85 -5.52
C TYR A 19 -2.48 3.20 -4.24
N TYR A 20 -1.57 3.90 -3.54
CA TYR A 20 -0.91 3.36 -2.35
C TYR A 20 -1.69 3.58 -1.05
N GLY A 21 -2.42 4.68 -0.97
CA GLY A 21 -3.16 5.11 0.19
C GLY A 21 -4.49 4.39 0.40
N ALA A 22 -4.93 3.57 -0.57
CA ALA A 22 -6.13 2.74 -0.41
C ALA A 22 -6.07 1.82 0.82
N PHE A 23 -4.85 1.45 1.24
CA PHE A 23 -4.59 0.59 2.40
C PHE A 23 -4.30 1.37 3.69
N ILE A 24 -4.35 2.71 3.66
CA ILE A 24 -4.02 3.55 4.80
C ILE A 24 -5.30 4.25 5.28
N PRO A 25 -5.88 3.83 6.42
CA PRO A 25 -7.16 4.36 6.90
C PRO A 25 -7.18 5.89 7.08
N GLN A 26 -6.03 6.47 7.44
CA GLN A 26 -5.90 7.90 7.71
C GLN A 26 -5.64 8.74 6.44
N MET A 27 -5.38 8.12 5.28
CA MET A 27 -4.94 8.85 4.09
C MET A 27 -6.03 9.80 3.58
N ARG A 28 -7.31 9.43 3.68
CA ARG A 28 -8.42 10.31 3.30
C ARG A 28 -8.41 11.62 4.11
N GLN A 29 -8.08 11.56 5.39
CA GLN A 29 -8.02 12.76 6.24
C GLN A 29 -6.79 13.61 5.90
N ILE A 30 -5.64 12.97 5.69
CA ILE A 30 -4.39 13.63 5.30
C ILE A 30 -4.57 14.36 3.96
N ARG A 31 -5.28 13.76 3.01
CA ARG A 31 -5.47 14.30 1.66
C ARG A 31 -6.52 15.43 1.58
N ALA A 32 -7.37 15.59 2.59
CA ALA A 32 -8.51 16.50 2.52
C ALA A 32 -8.15 17.96 2.13
N PRO A 33 -7.05 18.57 2.63
CA PRO A 33 -6.64 19.92 2.20
C PRO A 33 -6.25 19.97 0.72
N LEU A 34 -5.64 18.90 0.21
CA LEU A 34 -5.21 18.79 -1.19
C LEU A 34 -6.40 18.56 -2.15
N ASP A 35 -7.37 17.74 -1.73
CA ASP A 35 -8.60 17.50 -2.50
C ASP A 35 -9.43 18.79 -2.62
N ALA A 36 -9.36 19.69 -1.63
CA ALA A 36 -10.05 20.98 -1.67
C ALA A 36 -9.56 21.87 -2.82
N LEU A 37 -8.27 21.76 -3.19
CA LEU A 37 -7.69 22.50 -4.33
C LEU A 37 -8.24 22.01 -5.69
N LEU A 38 -8.76 20.79 -5.77
CA LEU A 38 -9.33 20.24 -7.01
C LEU A 38 -10.78 20.70 -7.28
N LYS A 39 -11.43 21.38 -6.32
CA LYS A 39 -12.84 21.80 -6.46
C LYS A 39 -13.00 22.85 -7.57
N LYS A 40 -14.11 22.76 -8.30
CA LYS A 40 -14.44 23.71 -9.36
C LYS A 40 -14.54 25.13 -8.79
N ASN A 41 -14.02 26.11 -9.51
CA ASN A 41 -14.00 27.53 -9.14
C ASN A 41 -13.19 27.87 -7.87
N VAL A 42 -12.32 26.96 -7.41
CA VAL A 42 -11.37 27.27 -6.34
C VAL A 42 -10.04 27.70 -6.97
N PRO A 43 -9.50 28.89 -6.64
CA PRO A 43 -8.16 29.27 -7.09
C PRO A 43 -7.13 28.36 -6.42
N PHE A 44 -6.07 28.00 -7.16
CA PHE A 44 -4.99 27.22 -6.60
C PHE A 44 -4.18 28.09 -5.62
N ASN A 45 -4.39 27.89 -4.33
CA ASN A 45 -3.66 28.56 -3.26
C ASN A 45 -3.05 27.52 -2.33
N TRP A 46 -1.72 27.38 -2.38
CA TRP A 46 -1.02 26.42 -1.56
C TRP A 46 -0.87 26.94 -0.13
N SER A 47 -1.78 26.53 0.76
CA SER A 47 -1.79 26.95 2.16
C SER A 47 -0.79 26.15 3.02
N GLU A 48 -0.57 26.63 4.25
CA GLU A 48 0.22 25.89 5.25
C GLU A 48 -0.38 24.49 5.53
N ASP A 49 -1.71 24.36 5.55
CA ASP A 49 -2.39 23.08 5.71
C ASP A 49 -2.15 22.14 4.51
N CYS A 50 -2.06 22.70 3.29
CA CYS A 50 -1.68 21.92 2.11
C CYS A 50 -0.24 21.42 2.23
N GLN A 51 0.67 22.25 2.73
CA GLN A 51 2.05 21.86 2.96
C GLN A 51 2.16 20.75 4.02
N LYS A 52 1.48 20.91 5.17
CA LYS A 52 1.42 19.88 6.23
C LYS A 52 0.84 18.56 5.71
N ALA A 53 -0.24 18.63 4.93
CA ALA A 53 -0.85 17.47 4.30
C ALA A 53 0.12 16.77 3.33
N PHE A 54 0.83 17.54 2.50
CA PHE A 54 1.79 17.04 1.53
C PHE A 54 2.97 16.33 2.20
N ASP A 55 3.57 16.94 3.23
CA ASP A 55 4.70 16.35 3.94
C ASP A 55 4.27 15.11 4.72
N LYS A 56 3.12 15.17 5.42
CA LYS A 56 2.59 13.99 6.11
C LYS A 56 2.24 12.85 5.16
N ALA A 57 1.67 13.14 3.98
CA ALA A 57 1.44 12.13 2.96
C ALA A 57 2.75 11.50 2.49
N LYS A 58 3.81 12.29 2.29
CA LYS A 58 5.13 11.76 1.94
C LYS A 58 5.71 10.89 3.04
N ASP A 59 5.62 11.28 4.30
CA ASP A 59 6.14 10.48 5.42
C ASP A 59 5.42 9.13 5.52
N VAL A 60 4.10 9.15 5.35
CA VAL A 60 3.29 7.92 5.31
C VAL A 60 3.65 7.06 4.10
N LEU A 61 3.85 7.67 2.93
CA LEU A 61 4.28 6.97 1.72
C LEU A 61 5.74 6.46 1.82
N ALA A 62 6.58 7.12 2.59
CA ALA A 62 7.95 6.69 2.86
C ALA A 62 8.02 5.66 3.99
N SER A 63 6.92 5.43 4.71
CA SER A 63 6.90 4.50 5.83
C SER A 63 7.11 3.06 5.36
N PRO A 64 7.69 2.19 6.22
CA PRO A 64 7.84 0.76 5.92
C PRO A 64 6.52 0.03 5.67
N LEU A 65 5.38 0.63 6.04
CA LEU A 65 4.04 0.07 5.86
C LEU A 65 3.53 0.20 4.42
N LEU A 66 4.24 0.92 3.55
CA LEU A 66 3.80 1.11 2.17
C LEU A 66 4.31 0.02 1.23
N LEU A 67 3.44 -0.38 0.29
CA LEU A 67 3.82 -1.28 -0.80
C LEU A 67 4.93 -0.66 -1.67
N THR A 68 5.85 -1.49 -2.15
CA THR A 68 6.87 -1.13 -3.14
C THR A 68 6.49 -1.67 -4.52
N HIS A 69 7.06 -1.08 -5.57
CA HIS A 69 6.94 -1.63 -6.92
C HIS A 69 7.75 -2.93 -7.06
N PHE A 70 7.26 -3.81 -7.91
CA PHE A 70 8.00 -4.97 -8.39
C PHE A 70 9.16 -4.54 -9.30
N ASP A 71 10.35 -5.05 -9.02
CA ASP A 71 11.56 -4.94 -9.84
C ASP A 71 12.20 -6.33 -10.00
N PRO A 72 12.31 -6.88 -11.23
CA PRO A 72 12.87 -8.21 -11.44
C PRO A 72 14.35 -8.35 -11.06
N ASN A 73 15.06 -7.24 -10.81
CA ASN A 73 16.48 -7.26 -10.43
C ASN A 73 16.70 -7.26 -8.91
N ILE A 74 15.64 -7.13 -8.11
CA ILE A 74 15.70 -7.13 -6.65
C ILE A 74 15.20 -8.49 -6.14
N GLU A 75 15.84 -9.02 -5.10
CA GLU A 75 15.47 -10.29 -4.48
C GLU A 75 14.00 -10.28 -4.07
N LEU A 76 13.29 -11.38 -4.40
CA LEU A 76 11.89 -11.59 -4.04
C LEU A 76 11.80 -12.58 -2.89
N ILE A 77 10.90 -12.29 -1.96
CA ILE A 77 10.54 -13.18 -0.87
C ILE A 77 9.04 -13.41 -0.93
N VAL A 78 8.64 -14.66 -0.85
CA VAL A 78 7.25 -15.04 -0.65
C VAL A 78 7.12 -15.57 0.78
N ALA A 79 6.24 -14.94 1.55
CA ALA A 79 5.82 -15.43 2.85
C ALA A 79 4.34 -15.77 2.79
N ALA A 80 3.98 -16.95 3.28
CA ALA A 80 2.60 -17.41 3.36
C ALA A 80 2.33 -17.95 4.76
N ASP A 81 1.08 -17.82 5.19
CA ASP A 81 0.63 -18.26 6.52
C ASP A 81 -0.82 -18.70 6.45
N ALA A 82 -1.18 -19.64 7.33
CA ALA A 82 -2.53 -20.15 7.47
C ALA A 82 -3.07 -20.01 8.89
N SER A 83 -4.32 -19.56 8.98
CA SER A 83 -5.09 -19.58 10.21
C SER A 83 -6.17 -20.67 10.16
N GLU A 84 -6.92 -20.80 11.26
CA GLU A 84 -8.10 -21.67 11.30
C GLU A 84 -9.18 -21.27 10.27
N TYR A 85 -9.21 -19.99 9.88
CA TYR A 85 -10.31 -19.40 9.08
C TYR A 85 -9.94 -19.08 7.64
N GLY A 86 -8.66 -18.84 7.36
CA GLY A 86 -8.20 -18.25 6.10
C GLY A 86 -6.71 -18.44 5.90
N ILE A 87 -6.28 -18.24 4.67
CA ILE A 87 -4.88 -18.25 4.26
C ILE A 87 -4.52 -16.89 3.70
N GLY A 88 -3.25 -16.52 3.86
CA GLY A 88 -2.70 -15.29 3.33
C GLY A 88 -1.29 -15.49 2.81
N ALA A 89 -0.90 -14.64 1.87
CA ALA A 89 0.47 -14.54 1.42
C ALA A 89 0.82 -13.09 1.09
N VAL A 90 2.12 -12.81 1.13
CA VAL A 90 2.70 -11.54 0.75
C VAL A 90 3.95 -11.81 -0.09
N ILE A 91 4.10 -11.07 -1.18
CA ILE A 91 5.34 -11.00 -1.93
C ILE A 91 6.07 -9.72 -1.51
N LEU A 92 7.35 -9.83 -1.17
CA LEU A 92 8.19 -8.73 -0.72
C LEU A 92 9.43 -8.60 -1.61
N HIS A 93 10.01 -7.41 -1.63
CA HIS A 93 11.41 -7.24 -1.97
C HIS A 93 12.29 -7.25 -0.73
N ARG A 94 13.44 -7.89 -0.82
CA ARG A 94 14.57 -7.68 0.10
C ARG A 94 15.62 -6.80 -0.59
N PHE A 95 15.88 -5.64 0.00
CA PHE A 95 16.85 -4.68 -0.52
C PHE A 95 18.25 -4.99 -0.01
N ALA A 96 19.27 -4.40 -0.66
CA ALA A 96 20.68 -4.61 -0.32
C ALA A 96 21.05 -4.15 1.11
N ASP A 97 20.26 -3.26 1.71
CA ASP A 97 20.41 -2.81 3.10
C ASP A 97 19.78 -3.79 4.11
N GLY A 98 19.20 -4.90 3.65
CA GLY A 98 18.53 -5.92 4.46
C GLY A 98 17.08 -5.58 4.80
N THR A 99 16.55 -4.43 4.36
CA THR A 99 15.14 -4.10 4.59
C THR A 99 14.21 -4.87 3.67
N GLU A 100 13.02 -5.18 4.17
CA GLU A 100 11.97 -5.87 3.40
C GLU A 100 10.78 -4.93 3.20
N LYS A 101 10.25 -4.86 1.98
CA LYS A 101 9.01 -4.12 1.68
C LYS A 101 8.06 -4.98 0.88
N ALA A 102 6.80 -5.01 1.32
CA ALA A 102 5.75 -5.74 0.62
C ALA A 102 5.49 -5.12 -0.77
N ILE A 103 5.25 -5.95 -1.77
CA ILE A 103 4.84 -5.56 -3.12
C ILE A 103 3.33 -5.73 -3.25
N SER A 104 2.80 -6.84 -2.75
CA SER A 104 1.38 -7.17 -2.78
C SER A 104 1.02 -8.16 -1.68
N HIS A 105 -0.22 -8.07 -1.19
CA HIS A 105 -0.82 -9.02 -0.26
C HIS A 105 -1.99 -9.73 -0.94
N VAL A 106 -2.14 -11.02 -0.68
CA VAL A 106 -3.30 -11.81 -1.08
C VAL A 106 -3.84 -12.56 0.13
N SER A 107 -5.15 -12.66 0.25
CA SER A 107 -5.77 -13.48 1.28
C SER A 107 -7.13 -13.98 0.82
N ARG A 108 -7.56 -15.11 1.37
CA ARG A 108 -8.91 -15.63 1.19
C ARG A 108 -9.34 -16.46 2.40
N SER A 109 -10.65 -16.51 2.62
CA SER A 109 -11.22 -17.46 3.59
C SER A 109 -11.08 -18.90 3.08
N LEU A 110 -10.87 -19.82 4.01
CA LEU A 110 -10.91 -21.25 3.73
C LEU A 110 -12.35 -21.69 3.46
N THR A 111 -12.52 -22.57 2.48
CA THR A 111 -13.80 -23.26 2.24
C THR A 111 -14.14 -24.20 3.39
N ALA A 112 -15.39 -24.66 3.48
CA ALA A 112 -15.79 -25.63 4.49
C ALA A 112 -14.94 -26.90 4.47
N THR A 113 -14.45 -27.31 3.30
CA THR A 113 -13.57 -28.47 3.15
C THR A 113 -12.16 -28.17 3.62
N GLU A 114 -11.56 -27.07 3.18
CA GLU A 114 -10.20 -26.71 3.57
C GLU A 114 -10.08 -26.39 5.08
N LYS A 115 -11.15 -25.91 5.73
CA LYS A 115 -11.18 -25.73 7.18
C LYS A 115 -10.92 -27.02 7.97
N ARG A 116 -11.25 -28.18 7.39
CA ARG A 116 -11.05 -29.50 8.00
C ARG A 116 -9.64 -30.06 7.81
N TYR A 117 -8.81 -29.41 6.98
CA TYR A 117 -7.41 -29.79 6.84
C TYR A 117 -6.66 -29.61 8.16
N GLY A 118 -5.66 -30.44 8.39
CA GLY A 118 -4.69 -30.24 9.47
C GLY A 118 -3.92 -28.94 9.26
N GLN A 119 -3.38 -28.36 10.34
CA GLN A 119 -2.66 -27.07 10.24
C GLN A 119 -1.53 -27.12 9.20
N ILE A 120 -0.74 -28.20 9.18
CA ILE A 120 0.36 -28.39 8.22
C ILE A 120 -0.15 -28.39 6.77
N GLU A 121 -1.29 -29.01 6.50
CA GLU A 121 -1.91 -29.02 5.17
C GLU A 121 -2.42 -27.63 4.78
N LYS A 122 -2.91 -26.85 5.75
CA LYS A 122 -3.31 -25.45 5.53
C LYS A 122 -2.11 -24.56 5.21
N GLU A 123 -0.97 -24.73 5.89
CA GLU A 123 0.28 -24.03 5.54
C GLU A 123 0.73 -24.36 4.12
N GLY A 124 0.67 -25.66 3.75
CA GLY A 124 0.96 -26.10 2.39
C GLY A 124 0.02 -25.46 1.36
N LEU A 125 -1.28 -25.37 1.67
CA LEU A 125 -2.26 -24.67 0.85
C LEU A 125 -1.97 -23.17 0.74
N ALA A 126 -1.51 -22.52 1.80
CA ALA A 126 -1.12 -21.11 1.78
C ALA A 126 0.08 -20.88 0.84
N LEU A 127 1.07 -21.76 0.86
CA LEU A 127 2.21 -21.72 -0.08
C LEU A 127 1.76 -21.94 -1.53
N VAL A 128 0.86 -22.89 -1.78
CA VAL A 128 0.31 -23.12 -3.13
C VAL A 128 -0.51 -21.91 -3.60
N TYR A 129 -1.26 -21.26 -2.71
CA TYR A 129 -2.03 -20.06 -3.04
C TYR A 129 -1.14 -18.84 -3.33
N ALA A 130 0.09 -18.83 -2.84
CA ALA A 130 1.01 -17.72 -3.01
C ALA A 130 1.70 -17.69 -4.39
N VAL A 131 1.67 -18.78 -5.15
CA VAL A 131 2.35 -18.99 -6.44
C VAL A 131 1.34 -18.97 -7.59
#